data_AF-A0A841Q2Y1-F1
#
_entry.id   AF-A0A841Q2Y1-F1
#
_cell.length_a   1.000
_cell.length_b   1.000
_cell.length_c   1.000
_cell.angle_alpha   90.00
_cell.angle_beta   90.00
_cell.angle_gamma   90.00
#
_symmetry.space_group_name_H-M   'P 1'
#
loop_
_entity.id
_entity.type
_entity.pdbx_description
1 polymer ?
#
loop_
_entity_poly.entity_id
_entity_poly.type
_entity_poly.pdbx_seq_one_letter_code
_entity_poly.pdbx_strand_id
1 'polypeptide(L)'
;MRGQTSIILAIIFAIIVAVFAVINVDAVPVNFLFTTSEAPLILVILFSVFMGSIITGSFGLVKIFTLQKEVKRLRLEKEQLQKENRNESENFDDQETSSINKEEDLKQP
;
A
#
# COMPACT_ATOMS: atom_id res chain seq x y z
N MET A 1 10.12 -2.64 19.09
CA MET A 1 9.33 -3.69 19.79
C MET A 1 7.85 -3.78 19.35
N ARG A 2 7.33 -2.91 18.46
CA ARG A 2 5.87 -2.82 18.16
C ARG A 2 5.28 -3.94 17.27
N GLY A 3 6.11 -4.72 16.56
CA GLY A 3 5.62 -5.83 15.72
C GLY A 3 5.44 -7.16 16.47
N GLN A 4 6.22 -7.39 17.53
CA GLN A 4 6.21 -8.66 18.26
C GLN A 4 4.92 -8.85 19.08
N THR A 5 4.35 -7.75 19.62
CA THR A 5 3.06 -7.79 20.33
C THR A 5 1.94 -8.32 19.43
N SER A 6 1.92 -7.95 18.14
CA SER A 6 0.92 -8.44 17.19
C SER A 6 1.07 -9.95 16.94
N ILE A 7 2.30 -10.46 16.89
CA ILE A 7 2.56 -11.89 16.69
C ILE A 7 2.11 -12.68 17.92
N ILE A 8 2.48 -12.23 19.12
CA ILE A 8 2.06 -12.86 20.38
C ILE A 8 0.52 -12.88 20.49
N LEU A 9 -0.13 -11.76 20.18
CA LEU A 9 -1.59 -11.67 20.21
C LEU A 9 -2.25 -12.59 19.17
N ALA A 10 -1.67 -12.70 17.97
CA ALA A 10 -2.16 -13.62 16.94
C ALA A 10 -2.04 -15.09 17.37
N ILE A 11 -0.96 -15.47 18.05
CA ILE A 11 -0.80 -16.83 18.60
C ILE A 11 -1.85 -17.11 19.68
N ILE A 12 -2.05 -16.19 20.62
CA ILE A 12 -3.08 -16.32 21.66
C ILE A 12 -4.47 -16.47 21.02
N PHE A 13 -4.77 -15.63 20.02
CA PHE A 13 -6.03 -15.70 19.29
C PHE A 13 -6.20 -17.03 18.54
N ALA A 14 -5.15 -17.53 17.88
CA ALA A 14 -5.17 -18.82 17.20
C ALA A 14 -5.44 -19.99 18.17
N ILE A 15 -4.86 -19.95 19.37
CA ILE A 15 -5.14 -20.95 20.42
C ILE A 15 -6.61 -20.90 20.83
N ILE A 16 -7.16 -19.70 21.05
CA ILE A 16 -8.59 -19.53 21.39
C ILE A 16 -9.46 -20.14 20.28
N VAL A 17 -9.20 -19.79 19.02
CA VAL A 17 -9.95 -20.33 17.87
C VAL A 17 -9.82 -21.86 17.78
N ALA A 18 -8.63 -22.42 18.01
CA ALA A 18 -8.40 -23.86 17.99
C ALA A 18 -9.19 -24.57 19.09
N VAL A 19 -9.23 -24.01 20.31
CA VAL A 19 -10.05 -24.55 21.40
C VAL A 19 -11.53 -24.51 21.04
N PHE A 20 -12.02 -23.40 20.48
CA PHE A 20 -13.40 -23.30 19.98
C PHE A 20 -13.71 -24.35 18.92
N ALA A 21 -12.76 -24.61 18.00
CA ALA A 21 -12.92 -25.59 16.95
C ALA A 21 -13.03 -27.02 17.48
N VAL A 22 -12.26 -27.36 18.52
CA VAL A 22 -12.34 -28.69 19.15
C VAL A 22 -13.64 -28.85 19.94
N ILE A 23 -14.05 -27.85 20.71
CA ILE A 23 -15.28 -27.91 21.53
C ILE A 23 -16.55 -27.96 20.65
N ASN A 24 -16.51 -27.34 19.48
CA ASN A 24 -17.66 -27.25 18.56
C ASN A 24 -17.42 -28.07 17.28
N VAL A 25 -16.74 -29.22 17.41
CA VAL A 25 -16.52 -30.16 16.31
C VAL A 25 -17.73 -31.07 16.04
N ASP A 26 -18.76 -30.99 16.89
CA ASP A 26 -19.98 -31.76 16.70
C ASP A 26 -20.67 -31.40 15.39
N ALA A 27 -21.08 -32.43 14.66
CA ALA A 27 -21.72 -32.27 13.37
C ALA A 27 -23.16 -31.77 13.56
N VAL A 28 -23.50 -30.68 12.88
CA VAL A 28 -24.84 -30.09 12.88
C VAL A 28 -25.30 -29.95 11.43
N PRO A 29 -26.59 -30.17 11.11
CA PRO A 29 -27.09 -29.95 9.76
C PRO A 29 -26.96 -28.47 9.37
N VAL A 30 -26.25 -28.20 8.27
CA VAL A 30 -26.07 -26.87 7.68
C VAL A 30 -26.67 -26.84 6.29
N ASN A 31 -27.45 -25.79 6.00
CA ASN A 31 -28.04 -25.55 4.69
C ASN A 31 -27.14 -24.59 3.87
N PHE A 32 -26.56 -25.08 2.78
CA PHE A 32 -25.68 -24.35 1.86
C PHE A 32 -26.42 -23.81 0.63
N LEU A 33 -27.68 -23.36 0.79
CA LEU A 33 -28.61 -22.89 -0.24
C LEU A 33 -29.12 -23.99 -1.19
N PHE A 34 -28.26 -24.88 -1.68
CA PHE A 34 -28.59 -25.90 -2.67
C PHE A 34 -28.47 -27.34 -2.15
N THR A 35 -27.87 -27.51 -0.97
CA THR A 35 -27.72 -28.81 -0.31
C THR A 35 -27.75 -28.63 1.21
N THR A 36 -28.14 -29.68 1.93
CA THR A 36 -27.99 -29.75 3.39
C THR A 36 -27.01 -30.86 3.70
N SER A 37 -26.02 -30.58 4.54
CA SER A 37 -25.00 -31.54 4.93
C SER A 37 -24.62 -31.36 6.38
N GLU A 38 -24.23 -32.44 7.04
CA GLU A 38 -23.75 -32.35 8.41
C GLU A 38 -22.28 -31.93 8.42
N ALA A 39 -22.03 -30.79 9.05
CA ALA A 39 -20.69 -30.25 9.20
C ALA A 39 -20.59 -29.52 10.54
N PRO A 40 -19.41 -29.50 11.17
CA PRO A 40 -19.17 -28.67 12.33
C PRO A 40 -19.36 -27.18 11.96
N LEU A 41 -20.20 -26.47 12.71
CA LEU A 41 -20.55 -25.07 12.41
C LEU A 41 -19.31 -24.15 12.38
N ILE A 42 -18.30 -24.44 13.21
CA ILE A 42 -17.06 -23.69 13.26
C ILE A 42 -16.29 -23.73 11.93
N LEU A 43 -16.33 -24.82 11.18
CA LEU A 43 -15.67 -24.91 9.87
C LEU A 43 -16.33 -23.95 8.87
N VAL A 44 -17.65 -23.83 8.92
CA VAL A 44 -18.41 -22.91 8.07
C VAL A 44 -18.06 -21.46 8.41
N ILE A 45 -17.98 -21.12 9.70
CA ILE A 45 -17.58 -19.78 10.16
C ILE A 45 -16.14 -19.47 9.73
N LEU A 46 -15.19 -20.38 9.96
CA LEU A 46 -13.79 -20.20 9.59
C LEU A 46 -13.64 -19.99 8.08
N PHE A 47 -14.33 -20.79 7.27
CA PHE A 47 -14.32 -20.64 5.82
C PHE A 47 -14.93 -19.30 5.38
N SER A 48 -16.02 -18.86 6.00
CA SER A 48 -16.68 -17.59 5.69
C SER A 48 -15.79 -16.40 6.03
N VAL A 49 -15.16 -16.40 7.21
CA VAL A 49 -14.20 -15.37 7.63
C VAL A 49 -12.97 -15.38 6.72
N PHE A 50 -12.46 -16.56 6.37
CA PHE A 50 -11.34 -16.69 5.45
C PHE A 50 -11.68 -16.10 4.07
N MET A 51 -12.85 -16.40 3.51
CA MET A 51 -13.32 -15.78 2.26
C MET A 51 -13.46 -14.27 2.38
N GLY A 52 -14.04 -13.76 3.47
CA GLY A 52 -14.12 -12.33 3.73
C GLY A 52 -12.74 -11.66 3.81
N SER A 53 -11.76 -12.34 4.40
CA SER A 53 -10.38 -11.86 4.49
C SER A 53 -9.67 -11.83 3.14
N ILE A 54 -9.90 -12.82 2.26
CA ILE A 54 -9.39 -12.84 0.89
C ILE A 54 -9.98 -11.67 0.10
N ILE A 55 -11.29 -11.48 0.17
CA ILE A 55 -11.97 -10.38 -0.54
C ILE A 55 -11.39 -9.04 -0.08
N THR A 56 -11.35 -8.80 1.24
CA THR A 56 -10.83 -7.55 1.81
C THR A 56 -9.36 -7.34 1.48
N GLY A 57 -8.54 -8.39 1.58
CA GLY A 57 -7.13 -8.37 1.20
C GLY A 57 -6.93 -8.02 -0.27
N SER A 58 -7.77 -8.57 -1.16
CA SER A 58 -7.75 -8.27 -2.60
C SER A 58 -8.03 -6.79 -2.89
N PHE A 59 -9.04 -6.19 -2.24
CA PHE A 59 -9.28 -4.75 -2.33
C PHE A 59 -8.06 -3.93 -1.85
N GLY A 60 -7.40 -4.37 -0.77
CA GLY A 60 -6.16 -3.78 -0.28
C GLY A 60 -5.04 -3.80 -1.32
N LEU A 61 -4.85 -4.93 -2.00
CA LEU A 61 -3.84 -5.08 -3.06
C LEU A 61 -4.11 -4.14 -4.25
N VAL A 62 -5.35 -4.04 -4.70
CA VAL A 62 -5.74 -3.10 -5.77
C VAL A 62 -5.42 -1.67 -5.38
N LYS A 63 -5.78 -1.27 -4.15
CA LYS A 63 -5.48 0.06 -3.62
C LYS A 63 -3.97 0.32 -3.61
N ILE A 64 -3.19 -0.62 -3.08
CA ILE A 64 -1.72 -0.51 -3.03
C ILE A 64 -1.13 -0.35 -4.44
N PHE A 65 -1.63 -1.09 -5.43
CA PHE A 65 -1.14 -0.98 -6.79
C PHE A 65 -1.43 0.40 -7.41
N THR A 66 -2.63 0.94 -7.21
CA THR A 66 -2.98 2.30 -7.66
C THR A 66 -2.11 3.34 -6.98
N LEU A 67 -1.91 3.24 -5.66
CA LEU A 67 -1.04 4.13 -4.90
C LEU A 67 0.42 4.05 -5.39
N GLN A 68 0.93 2.86 -5.70
CA GLN A 68 2.27 2.71 -6.25
C GLN A 68 2.42 3.39 -7.61
N LYS A 69 1.41 3.31 -8.49
CA LYS A 69 1.41 4.02 -9.76
C LYS A 69 1.43 5.53 -9.57
N GLU A 70 0.60 6.04 -8.65
CA GLU A 70 0.55 7.45 -8.33
C GLU A 70 1.87 7.96 -7.74
N VAL A 71 2.47 7.20 -6.80
CA VAL A 71 3.80 7.50 -6.25
C VAL A 71 4.85 7.57 -7.35
N LYS A 72 4.84 6.66 -8.34
CA LYS A 72 5.76 6.72 -9.48
C LYS A 72 5.53 7.97 -10.33
N ARG A 73 4.28 8.32 -10.65
CA ARG A 73 3.94 9.53 -11.42
C ARG A 73 4.43 10.79 -10.70
N LEU A 74 4.08 10.94 -9.42
CA LEU A 74 4.46 12.09 -8.61
C LEU A 74 5.98 12.22 -8.46
N ARG A 75 6.72 11.09 -8.38
CA ARG A 75 8.18 11.11 -8.37
C ARG A 75 8.76 11.63 -9.69
N LEU A 76 8.22 11.18 -10.83
CA LEU A 76 8.67 11.63 -12.15
C LEU A 76 8.40 13.13 -12.36
N GLU A 77 7.20 13.60 -12.00
CA GLU A 77 6.82 15.01 -12.09
C GLU A 77 7.72 15.89 -11.20
N LYS A 78 8.01 15.43 -9.98
CA LYS A 78 8.97 16.10 -9.10
C LYS A 78 10.36 16.20 -9.72
N GLU A 79 10.86 15.12 -10.33
CA GLU A 79 12.17 15.12 -11.01
C GLU A 79 12.19 16.08 -12.21
N GLN A 80 11.10 16.17 -12.98
CA GLN A 80 10.99 17.09 -14.11
C GLN A 80 10.99 18.55 -13.65
N LEU A 81 10.16 18.90 -12.67
CA LEU A 81 10.09 20.25 -12.11
C LEU A 81 11.41 20.68 -11.45
N GLN A 82 12.14 19.74 -10.84
CA GLN A 82 13.48 20.02 -10.29
C GLN A 82 14.53 20.26 -11.37
N LYS A 83 14.43 19.57 -12.52
CA LYS A 83 15.31 19.82 -13.67
C LYS A 83 14.98 21.16 -14.32
N GLU A 84 13.70 21.48 -14.49
CA GLU A 84 13.25 22.75 -15.07
C GLU A 84 13.71 23.94 -14.22
N ASN A 85 13.49 23.91 -12.90
CA ASN A 85 14.02 24.95 -11.98
C ASN A 85 15.55 25.09 -12.06
N ARG A 86 16.28 23.98 -12.19
CA ARG A 86 17.74 24.02 -12.27
C ARG A 86 18.21 24.65 -13.58
N ASN A 87 17.59 24.29 -14.70
CA ASN A 87 17.89 24.84 -16.01
C ASN A 87 17.50 26.33 -16.13
N GLU A 88 16.43 26.75 -15.43
CA GLU A 88 16.00 28.14 -15.38
C GLU A 88 16.98 28.99 -14.55
N SER A 89 17.45 28.49 -13.39
CA SER A 89 18.54 29.14 -12.65
C SER A 89 19.84 29.23 -13.45
N GLU A 90 20.25 28.16 -14.15
CA GLU A 90 21.47 28.20 -14.99
C GLU A 90 21.35 29.21 -16.15
N ASN A 91 20.18 29.31 -16.80
CA ASN A 91 19.96 30.31 -17.85
C ASN A 91 19.95 31.76 -17.32
N PHE A 92 19.46 31.98 -16.10
CA PHE A 92 19.50 33.30 -15.45
C PHE A 92 20.94 33.72 -15.14
N ASP A 93 21.75 32.80 -14.59
CA ASP A 93 23.18 33.06 -14.30
C ASP A 93 23.97 33.32 -15.60
N ASP A 94 23.73 32.55 -16.66
CA ASP A 94 24.39 32.74 -17.97
C ASP A 94 23.99 34.07 -18.65
N GLN A 95 22.74 34.51 -18.53
CA GLN A 95 22.28 35.79 -19.06
C GLN A 95 22.85 36.98 -18.27
N GLU A 96 22.93 36.89 -16.95
CA GLU A 96 23.49 37.94 -16.11
C GLU A 96 24.99 38.10 -16.39
N THR A 97 25.73 36.98 -16.47
CA THR A 97 27.17 36.96 -16.79
C THR A 97 27.45 37.50 -18.21
N SER A 98 26.59 37.16 -19.19
CA SER A 98 26.71 37.66 -20.57
C SER A 98 26.37 39.15 -20.71
N SER A 99 25.51 39.68 -19.84
CA SER A 99 25.13 41.10 -19.81
C SER A 99 26.22 41.94 -19.16
N ILE A 100 26.83 41.45 -18.08
CA ILE A 100 27.95 42.10 -17.40
C ILE A 100 29.17 42.20 -18.32
N ASN A 101 29.51 41.11 -19.02
CA ASN A 101 30.67 41.09 -19.93
C ASN A 101 30.50 42.05 -21.12
N LYS A 102 29.28 42.19 -21.65
CA LYS A 102 28.96 43.16 -22.72
C LYS A 102 29.05 44.62 -22.25
N GLU A 103 28.72 44.89 -20.99
CA GLU A 103 28.77 46.23 -20.42
C GLU A 103 30.20 46.64 -20.01
N GLU A 104 31.06 45.67 -19.68
CA GLU A 104 32.51 45.88 -19.52
C GLU A 104 33.22 46.13 -20.87
N ASP A 105 32.87 45.38 -21.92
CA ASP A 105 33.44 45.59 -23.28
C ASP A 105 33.08 46.96 -23.87
N LEU A 106 31.91 47.52 -23.51
CA LEU A 106 31.47 48.84 -24.00
C LEU A 106 32.15 50.03 -23.27
N LYS A 107 32.87 49.78 -22.18
CA LYS A 107 33.55 50.80 -21.36
C LYS A 107 35.07 50.85 -21.58
N GLN A 108 35.63 50.01 -22.44
CA GLN A 108 37.04 50.11 -22.83
C GLN A 108 37.19 51.09 -24.02
N PRO A 109 38.09 52.10 -23.92
CA PRO A 109 38.31 53.11 -24.96
C PRO A 109 39.08 52.57 -26.18
#